data_AF-A0A936LPK2-F1
#
_entry.id   AF-A0A936LPK2-F1
#
_cell.length_a   1.000
_cell.length_b   1.000
_cell.length_c   1.000
_cell.angle_alpha   90.00
_cell.angle_beta   90.00
_cell.angle_gamma   90.00
#
_symmetry.space_group_name_H-M   'P 1'
#
loop_
_entity.id
_entity.type
_entity.pdbx_description
1 polymer ?
#
loop_
_entity_poly.entity_id
_entity_poly.type
_entity_poly.pdbx_seq_one_letter_code
_entity_poly.pdbx_strand_id
1 'polypeptide(L)'
;MKTYAFLSVLLLGGLMFTACADPGDATEKTNDQLKENRTEINDAKTENAEQWRDERTEAIKELRELRATLENRQMREQERLNEGIKDAEKKAECQAIIAELGTNIARIDASLAKMETSTATDWTNVKSEARQTADDTKTWWERQKEMVDKKTDADKDKDGH
;
A
#
# COMPACT_ATOMS: atom_id res chain seq x y z
N MET A 1 -49.42 22.82 -6.68
CA MET A 1 -48.82 21.86 -5.72
C MET A 1 -49.11 22.36 -4.31
N LYS A 2 -49.56 21.48 -3.42
CA LYS A 2 -50.07 21.83 -2.09
C LYS A 2 -48.95 22.32 -1.16
N THR A 3 -49.13 23.52 -0.63
CA THR A 3 -48.50 24.04 0.58
C THR A 3 -49.05 23.33 1.80
N TYR A 4 -48.19 22.92 2.73
CA TYR A 4 -48.58 22.57 4.10
C TYR A 4 -47.90 23.53 5.07
N ALA A 5 -48.72 24.21 5.86
CA ALA A 5 -48.37 25.01 7.01
C ALA A 5 -49.13 24.46 8.23
N PHE A 6 -48.54 24.70 9.40
CA PHE A 6 -49.06 24.51 10.77
C PHE A 6 -49.15 23.05 11.29
N LEU A 7 -48.92 22.73 12.58
CA LEU A 7 -49.00 23.52 13.82
C LEU A 7 -48.19 22.81 14.95
N SER A 8 -47.83 23.61 15.95
CA SER A 8 -47.10 23.38 17.21
C SER A 8 -47.64 22.29 18.15
N VAL A 9 -46.75 21.64 18.93
CA VAL A 9 -47.08 21.00 20.23
C VAL A 9 -45.86 21.02 21.20
N LEU A 10 -46.08 21.71 22.32
CA LEU A 10 -45.52 21.65 23.68
C LEU A 10 -44.01 21.81 23.98
N LEU A 11 -43.70 23.03 24.42
CA LEU A 11 -42.87 23.30 25.60
C LEU A 11 -43.57 22.81 26.88
N LEU A 12 -42.95 21.90 27.62
CA LEU A 12 -43.13 21.60 29.05
C LEU A 12 -42.03 20.57 29.37
N GLY A 13 -40.97 20.86 30.13
CA GLY A 13 -40.97 21.49 31.44
C GLY A 13 -40.47 20.42 32.42
N GLY A 14 -39.20 20.48 32.81
CA GLY A 14 -38.64 19.48 33.74
C GLY A 14 -37.13 19.52 33.92
N LEU A 15 -36.54 20.69 34.18
CA LEU A 15 -35.22 20.75 34.83
C LEU A 15 -35.41 21.35 36.21
N MET A 16 -35.61 20.47 37.19
CA MET A 16 -35.52 20.79 38.61
C MET A 16 -34.08 21.19 38.92
N PHE A 17 -33.82 22.50 38.93
CA PHE A 17 -32.62 23.09 39.53
C PHE A 17 -32.80 23.10 41.05
N THR A 18 -32.19 22.15 41.75
CA THR A 18 -31.78 22.35 43.16
C THR A 18 -30.49 21.59 43.46
N ALA A 19 -29.36 22.23 43.24
CA ALA A 19 -28.16 22.05 44.05
C ALA A 19 -27.28 23.29 43.83
N CYS A 20 -26.96 24.00 44.92
CA CYS A 20 -25.96 25.05 44.93
C CYS A 20 -24.59 24.45 44.59
N ALA A 21 -24.26 24.38 43.31
CA ALA A 21 -22.89 24.27 42.84
C ALA A 21 -22.48 25.64 42.33
N ASP A 22 -21.39 26.16 42.88
CA ASP A 22 -20.77 27.42 42.52
C ASP A 22 -20.65 27.51 40.99
N PRO A 23 -21.14 28.57 40.30
CA PRO A 23 -21.07 28.68 38.85
C PRO A 23 -19.62 28.63 38.31
N GLY A 24 -18.62 28.83 39.17
CA GLY A 24 -17.21 28.57 38.86
C GLY A 24 -16.90 27.08 38.60
N ASP A 25 -17.37 26.16 39.43
CA ASP A 25 -17.01 24.72 39.37
C ASP A 25 -17.64 24.02 38.16
N ALA A 26 -18.86 24.38 37.77
CA ALA A 26 -19.50 23.83 36.57
C ALA A 26 -18.85 24.36 35.27
N THR A 27 -18.43 25.62 35.26
CA THR A 27 -17.76 26.25 34.11
C THR A 27 -16.32 25.73 33.96
N GLU A 28 -15.62 25.50 35.08
CA GLU A 28 -14.28 24.92 35.13
C GLU A 28 -14.26 23.47 34.64
N LYS A 29 -15.17 22.62 35.14
CA LYS A 29 -15.35 21.24 34.64
C LYS A 29 -15.67 21.16 33.15
N THR A 30 -16.50 22.08 32.64
CA THR A 30 -16.84 22.11 31.21
C THR A 30 -15.63 22.55 30.36
N ASN A 31 -14.86 23.52 30.83
CA ASN A 31 -13.63 23.96 30.16
C ASN A 31 -12.54 22.89 30.17
N ASP A 32 -12.40 22.14 31.27
CA ASP A 32 -11.41 21.07 31.37
C ASP A 32 -11.78 19.87 30.50
N GLN A 33 -13.06 19.49 30.44
CA GLN A 33 -13.54 18.49 29.48
C GLN A 33 -13.30 18.93 28.03
N LEU A 34 -13.51 20.21 27.69
CA LEU A 34 -13.22 20.72 26.34
C LEU A 34 -11.72 20.71 26.02
N LYS A 35 -10.85 20.95 27.00
CA LYS A 35 -9.39 20.84 26.83
C LYS A 35 -8.96 19.39 26.69
N GLU A 36 -9.46 18.49 27.53
CA GLU A 36 -9.17 17.06 27.48
C GLU A 36 -9.61 16.47 26.14
N ASN A 37 -10.85 16.71 25.72
CA ASN A 37 -11.36 16.32 24.39
C ASN A 37 -10.50 16.88 23.25
N ARG A 38 -10.02 18.13 23.37
CA ARG A 38 -9.13 18.73 22.36
C ARG A 38 -7.77 18.05 22.33
N THR A 39 -7.21 17.73 23.48
CA THR A 39 -5.94 16.99 23.61
C THR A 39 -6.08 15.60 23.02
N GLU A 40 -7.10 14.83 23.40
CA GLU A 40 -7.37 13.50 22.85
C GLU A 40 -7.56 13.52 21.32
N ILE A 41 -8.30 14.50 20.79
CA ILE A 41 -8.48 14.66 19.34
C ILE A 41 -7.15 15.00 18.64
N ASN A 42 -6.31 15.82 19.26
CA ASN A 42 -5.00 16.17 18.70
C ASN A 42 -4.02 15.00 18.75
N ASP A 43 -4.03 14.24 19.85
CA ASP A 43 -3.19 13.06 20.03
C ASP A 43 -3.62 11.96 19.05
N ALA A 44 -4.91 11.66 18.94
CA ALA A 44 -5.43 10.72 17.95
C ALA A 44 -5.14 11.13 16.50
N LYS A 45 -5.15 12.43 16.19
CA LYS A 45 -4.73 12.93 14.87
C LYS A 45 -3.24 12.76 14.63
N THR A 46 -2.43 12.90 15.68
CA THR A 46 -0.97 12.73 15.61
C THR A 46 -0.60 11.27 15.43
N GLU A 47 -1.19 10.37 16.23
CA GLU A 47 -1.03 8.92 16.10
C GLU A 47 -1.45 8.41 14.72
N ASN A 48 -2.62 8.83 14.23
CA ASN A 48 -3.05 8.49 12.87
C ASN A 48 -2.09 9.03 11.80
N ALA A 49 -1.49 10.20 12.03
CA ALA A 49 -0.53 10.81 11.11
C ALA A 49 0.84 10.11 11.14
N GLU A 50 1.24 9.48 12.23
CA GLU A 50 2.46 8.67 12.32
C GLU A 50 2.25 7.28 11.71
N GLN A 51 1.13 6.63 12.01
CA GLN A 51 0.82 5.28 11.52
C GLN A 51 0.87 5.15 9.99
N TRP A 52 0.25 6.04 9.22
CA TRP A 52 0.29 5.92 7.75
C TRP A 52 1.70 6.16 7.18
N ARG A 53 2.52 6.98 7.86
CA ARG A 53 3.92 7.22 7.44
C ARG A 53 4.79 6.01 7.69
N ASP A 54 4.59 5.32 8.80
CA ASP A 54 5.28 4.08 9.12
C ASP A 54 4.89 2.97 8.14
N GLU A 55 3.58 2.79 7.91
CA GLU A 55 3.08 1.84 6.91
C GLU A 55 3.65 2.12 5.51
N ARG A 56 3.72 3.39 5.13
CA ARG A 56 4.29 3.81 3.84
C ARG A 56 5.77 3.50 3.76
N THR A 57 6.51 3.73 4.85
CA THR A 57 7.95 3.47 4.90
C THR A 57 8.24 1.98 4.74
N GLU A 58 7.51 1.11 5.45
CA GLU A 58 7.67 -0.34 5.31
C GLU A 58 7.26 -0.83 3.92
N ALA A 59 6.14 -0.36 3.37
CA ALA A 59 5.73 -0.75 2.03
C ALA A 59 6.72 -0.29 0.94
N ILE A 60 7.34 0.89 1.09
CA ILE A 60 8.43 1.36 0.20
C ILE A 60 9.63 0.42 0.30
N LYS A 61 10.00 -0.01 1.51
CA LYS A 61 11.11 -0.93 1.74
C LYS A 61 10.88 -2.27 1.06
N GLU A 62 9.70 -2.88 1.25
CA GLU A 62 9.32 -4.13 0.61
C GLU A 62 9.41 -4.06 -0.94
N LEU A 63 8.91 -2.97 -1.54
CA LEU A 63 9.01 -2.78 -2.99
C LEU A 63 10.44 -2.55 -3.47
N ARG A 64 11.27 -1.86 -2.70
CA ARG A 64 12.70 -1.69 -3.02
C ARG A 64 13.46 -3.02 -2.96
N GLU A 65 13.14 -3.88 -1.99
CA GLU A 65 13.71 -5.23 -1.90
C GLU A 65 13.30 -6.10 -3.10
N LEU A 66 12.04 -6.01 -3.53
CA LEU A 66 11.56 -6.69 -4.73
C LEU A 66 12.26 -6.15 -5.98
N ARG A 67 12.37 -4.83 -6.13
CA ARG A 67 13.11 -4.17 -7.23
C ARG A 67 14.55 -4.67 -7.32
N ALA A 68 15.27 -4.68 -6.20
CA ALA A 68 16.65 -5.15 -6.13
C ALA A 68 16.79 -6.64 -6.52
N THR A 69 15.80 -7.46 -6.15
CA THR A 69 15.77 -8.87 -6.55
C THR A 69 15.64 -9.02 -8.07
N LEU A 70 14.74 -8.25 -8.70
CA LEU A 70 14.58 -8.25 -10.15
C LEU A 70 15.82 -7.72 -10.88
N GLU A 71 16.41 -6.63 -10.39
CA GLU A 71 17.61 -6.02 -10.95
C GLU A 71 18.80 -6.99 -10.93
N ASN A 72 19.00 -7.68 -9.80
CA ASN A 72 20.00 -8.74 -9.70
C ASN A 72 19.77 -9.89 -10.70
N ARG A 73 18.50 -10.27 -10.96
CA ARG A 73 18.23 -11.26 -12.01
C ARG A 73 18.51 -10.69 -13.40
N GLN A 74 18.12 -9.46 -13.68
CA GLN A 74 18.33 -8.81 -14.97
C GLN A 74 19.83 -8.75 -15.30
N MET A 75 20.66 -8.39 -14.31
CA MET A 75 22.11 -8.39 -14.43
C MET A 75 22.65 -9.79 -14.80
N ARG A 76 22.21 -10.85 -14.10
CA ARG A 76 22.61 -12.23 -14.42
C ARG A 76 22.22 -12.65 -15.85
N GLU A 77 21.03 -12.28 -16.30
CA GLU A 77 20.62 -12.60 -17.68
C GLU A 77 21.42 -11.80 -18.70
N GLN A 78 21.73 -10.54 -18.41
CA GLN A 78 22.58 -9.73 -19.26
C GLN A 78 24.01 -10.29 -19.34
N GLU A 79 24.56 -10.77 -18.23
CA GLU A 79 25.84 -11.49 -18.17
C GLU A 79 25.79 -12.75 -19.04
N ARG A 80 24.77 -13.60 -18.89
CA ARG A 80 24.59 -14.79 -19.74
C ARG A 80 24.54 -14.45 -21.22
N LEU A 81 23.87 -13.35 -21.59
CA LEU A 81 23.81 -12.89 -22.98
C LEU A 81 25.19 -12.44 -23.48
N ASN A 82 25.96 -11.74 -22.63
CA ASN A 82 27.31 -11.26 -22.93
C ASN A 82 28.35 -12.39 -23.01
N GLU A 83 28.17 -13.48 -22.25
CA GLU A 83 28.99 -14.69 -22.33
C GLU A 83 28.83 -15.44 -23.66
N GLY A 84 27.78 -15.13 -24.43
CA GLY A 84 27.59 -15.65 -25.78
C GLY A 84 26.80 -16.96 -25.82
N ILE A 85 25.48 -16.85 -25.67
CA ILE A 85 24.55 -17.97 -25.87
C ILE A 85 24.58 -18.41 -27.34
N LYS A 86 25.06 -19.63 -27.61
CA LYS A 86 25.21 -20.20 -28.96
C LYS A 86 23.87 -20.62 -29.57
N ASP A 87 22.97 -21.13 -28.73
CA ASP A 87 21.66 -21.58 -29.15
C ASP A 87 20.72 -20.38 -29.37
N ALA A 88 20.14 -20.28 -30.56
CA ALA A 88 19.33 -19.13 -30.95
C ALA A 88 18.03 -19.01 -30.15
N GLU A 89 17.42 -20.14 -29.79
CA GLU A 89 16.18 -20.18 -29.00
C GLU A 89 16.47 -19.74 -27.57
N LYS A 90 17.48 -20.31 -26.92
CA LYS A 90 17.91 -19.89 -25.57
C LYS A 90 18.35 -18.42 -25.52
N LYS A 91 18.94 -17.90 -26.59
CA LYS A 91 19.30 -16.49 -26.71
C LYS A 91 18.06 -15.60 -26.77
N ALA A 92 17.08 -15.95 -27.60
CA ALA A 92 15.83 -15.20 -27.71
C ALA A 92 15.04 -15.22 -26.39
N GLU A 93 15.01 -16.36 -25.69
CA GLU A 93 14.39 -16.50 -24.37
C GLU A 93 15.07 -15.61 -23.33
N CYS A 94 16.40 -15.60 -23.27
CA CYS A 94 17.15 -14.73 -22.37
C CYS A 94 16.84 -13.25 -22.63
N GLN A 95 16.77 -12.83 -23.90
CA GLN A 95 16.39 -11.47 -24.27
C GLN A 95 14.95 -11.13 -23.86
N ALA A 96 14.01 -12.07 -24.03
CA ALA A 96 12.62 -11.88 -23.59
C ALA A 96 12.53 -11.72 -22.06
N ILE A 97 13.25 -12.54 -21.30
CA ILE A 97 13.32 -12.44 -19.84
C ILE A 97 13.88 -11.08 -19.42
N ILE A 98 14.95 -10.59 -20.05
CA ILE A 98 15.52 -9.25 -19.77
C ILE A 98 14.48 -8.15 -20.01
N ALA A 99 13.72 -8.23 -21.11
CA ALA A 99 12.69 -7.25 -21.43
C ALA A 99 11.52 -7.26 -20.44
N GLU A 100 11.07 -8.44 -20.02
CA GLU A 100 10.02 -8.60 -19.00
C GLU A 100 10.48 -8.12 -17.63
N LEU A 101 11.73 -8.42 -17.24
CA LEU A 101 12.34 -7.88 -16.02
C LEU A 101 12.37 -6.36 -16.03
N GLY A 102 12.83 -5.75 -17.13
CA GLY A 102 12.83 -4.29 -17.28
C GLY A 102 11.44 -3.67 -17.18
N THR A 103 10.42 -4.34 -17.73
CA THR A 103 9.02 -3.90 -17.62
C THR A 103 8.53 -3.94 -16.17
N ASN A 104 8.82 -5.01 -15.44
CA ASN A 104 8.41 -5.13 -14.04
C ASN A 104 9.15 -4.13 -13.13
N ILE A 105 10.45 -3.92 -13.36
CA ILE A 105 11.23 -2.89 -12.64
C ILE A 105 10.62 -1.50 -12.88
N ALA A 106 10.29 -1.15 -14.12
CA ALA A 106 9.68 0.14 -14.44
C ALA A 106 8.31 0.33 -13.76
N ARG A 107 7.50 -0.73 -13.63
CA ARG A 107 6.23 -0.68 -12.88
C ARG A 107 6.46 -0.45 -11.40
N ILE A 108 7.43 -1.13 -10.80
CA ILE A 108 7.81 -0.92 -9.39
C ILE A 108 8.30 0.51 -9.18
N ASP A 109 9.17 1.02 -10.06
CA ASP A 109 9.69 2.40 -9.98
C ASP A 109 8.55 3.43 -10.04
N ALA A 110 7.55 3.22 -10.89
CA ALA A 110 6.36 4.07 -10.93
C ALA A 110 5.53 4.01 -9.64
N SER A 111 5.36 2.82 -9.06
CA SER A 111 4.65 2.64 -7.78
C SER A 111 5.41 3.28 -6.61
N LEU A 112 6.75 3.13 -6.57
CA LEU A 112 7.60 3.79 -5.58
C LEU A 112 7.48 5.31 -5.65
N ALA A 113 7.54 5.88 -6.85
CA ALA A 113 7.39 7.34 -7.04
C ALA A 113 6.03 7.84 -6.50
N LYS A 114 4.93 7.13 -6.79
CA LYS A 114 3.61 7.46 -6.25
C LYS A 114 3.59 7.41 -4.72
N MET A 115 4.15 6.35 -4.14
CA MET A 115 4.21 6.17 -2.68
C MET A 115 5.00 7.29 -2.01
N GLU A 116 6.17 7.65 -2.54
CA GLU A 116 7.01 8.72 -1.97
C GLU A 116 6.28 10.07 -1.95
N THR A 117 5.43 10.35 -2.94
CA THR A 117 4.63 11.58 -3.02
C THR A 117 3.27 11.51 -2.32
N SER A 118 2.87 10.34 -1.80
CA SER A 118 1.54 10.14 -1.21
C SER A 118 1.36 10.88 0.12
N THR A 119 0.11 11.21 0.40
CA THR A 119 -0.38 11.86 1.62
C THR A 119 -1.27 10.90 2.42
N ALA A 120 -1.66 11.31 3.63
CA ALA A 120 -2.60 10.54 4.45
C ALA A 120 -3.95 10.27 3.74
N THR A 121 -4.40 11.19 2.87
CA THR A 121 -5.73 11.13 2.24
C THR A 121 -5.81 10.12 1.10
N ASP A 122 -4.73 9.96 0.33
CA ASP A 122 -4.66 9.06 -0.82
C ASP A 122 -3.89 7.76 -0.53
N TRP A 123 -3.27 7.65 0.65
CA TRP A 123 -2.45 6.51 1.06
C TRP A 123 -3.14 5.16 0.85
N THR A 124 -4.41 5.00 1.22
CA THR A 124 -5.13 3.73 1.07
C THR A 124 -5.17 3.25 -0.39
N ASN A 125 -5.40 4.18 -1.33
CA ASN A 125 -5.46 3.85 -2.76
C ASN A 125 -4.07 3.52 -3.29
N VAL A 126 -3.08 4.36 -2.98
CA VAL A 126 -1.67 4.16 -3.39
C VAL A 126 -1.12 2.83 -2.85
N LYS A 127 -1.40 2.50 -1.59
CA LYS A 127 -1.05 1.22 -0.96
C LYS A 127 -1.66 0.04 -1.69
N SER A 128 -2.93 0.13 -2.10
CA SER A 128 -3.60 -0.94 -2.83
C SER A 128 -2.99 -1.17 -4.22
N GLU A 129 -2.70 -0.09 -4.96
CA GLU A 129 -2.05 -0.18 -6.28
C GLU A 129 -0.63 -0.76 -6.17
N ALA A 130 0.12 -0.34 -5.15
CA ALA A 130 1.46 -0.84 -4.87
C ALA A 130 1.44 -2.35 -4.55
N ARG A 131 0.47 -2.82 -3.75
CA ARG A 131 0.28 -4.24 -3.46
C ARG A 131 -0.05 -5.04 -4.71
N GLN A 132 -0.96 -4.56 -5.55
CA GLN A 132 -1.28 -5.21 -6.83
C GLN A 132 -0.02 -5.33 -7.70
N THR A 133 0.80 -4.27 -7.76
CA THR A 133 2.06 -4.29 -8.51
C THR A 133 3.01 -5.37 -7.98
N ALA A 134 3.14 -5.49 -6.66
CA ALA A 134 3.98 -6.50 -6.03
C ALA A 134 3.46 -7.93 -6.32
N ASP A 135 2.14 -8.14 -6.22
CA ASP A 135 1.52 -9.44 -6.45
C ASP A 135 1.64 -9.87 -7.91
N ASP A 136 1.34 -8.98 -8.86
CA ASP A 136 1.50 -9.24 -10.30
C ASP A 136 2.95 -9.62 -10.64
N THR A 137 3.92 -8.93 -10.03
CA THR A 137 5.35 -9.21 -10.19
C THR A 137 5.71 -10.58 -9.63
N LYS A 138 5.23 -10.92 -8.43
CA LYS A 138 5.45 -12.24 -7.81
C LYS A 138 4.82 -13.35 -8.64
N THR A 139 3.58 -13.18 -9.10
CA THR A 139 2.91 -14.15 -9.98
C THR A 139 3.65 -14.33 -11.30
N TRP A 140 4.19 -13.26 -11.87
CA TRP A 140 5.07 -13.37 -13.03
C TRP A 140 6.33 -14.19 -12.70
N TRP A 141 6.99 -13.93 -11.57
CA TRP A 141 8.19 -14.66 -11.13
C TRP A 141 7.94 -16.16 -10.94
N GLU A 142 6.83 -16.54 -10.31
CA GLU A 142 6.46 -17.95 -10.12
C GLU A 142 6.28 -18.66 -11.46
N ARG A 143 5.60 -18.02 -12.44
CA ARG A 143 5.47 -18.59 -13.79
C ARG A 143 6.82 -18.78 -14.48
N GLN A 144 7.78 -17.86 -14.27
CA GLN A 144 9.12 -18.03 -14.81
C GLN A 144 9.83 -19.25 -14.23
N LYS A 145 9.71 -19.49 -12.91
CA LYS A 145 10.27 -20.69 -12.27
C LYS A 145 9.63 -21.96 -12.80
N GLU A 146 8.31 -22.03 -12.89
CA GLU A 146 7.61 -23.21 -13.41
C GLU A 146 8.02 -23.55 -14.85
N MET A 147 8.24 -22.55 -15.70
CA MET A 147 8.73 -22.78 -17.06
C MET A 147 10.15 -23.36 -17.09
N VAL A 148 11.02 -22.91 -16.20
CA VAL A 148 12.38 -23.44 -16.05
C VAL A 148 12.36 -24.88 -15.53
N ASP A 149 11.53 -25.17 -14.53
CA ASP A 149 11.42 -26.50 -13.93
C ASP A 149 10.90 -27.52 -14.96
N LYS A 150 9.82 -27.20 -15.69
CA LYS A 150 9.28 -28.06 -16.76
C LYS A 150 10.30 -28.37 -17.85
N LYS A 151 11.13 -27.40 -18.23
CA LYS A 151 12.20 -27.62 -19.21
C LYS A 151 13.30 -28.52 -18.66
N THR A 152 13.69 -28.30 -17.40
CA THR A 152 14.70 -29.12 -16.73
C THR A 152 14.27 -30.58 -16.64
N ASP A 153 13.00 -30.83 -16.33
CA ASP A 153 12.46 -32.20 -16.29
C ASP A 153 12.37 -32.81 -17.69
N ALA A 154 11.96 -32.04 -18.70
CA ALA A 154 11.93 -32.51 -20.09
C ALA A 154 13.32 -32.82 -20.68
N ASP A 155 14.36 -32.12 -20.25
CA ASP A 155 15.74 -32.38 -20.66
C ASP A 155 16.26 -33.69 -20.02
N LYS A 156 16.00 -33.91 -18.72
CA LYS A 156 16.38 -35.17 -18.04
C LYS A 156 15.77 -36.41 -18.68
N ASP A 157 14.55 -36.32 -19.19
CA ASP A 157 13.86 -37.44 -19.86
C ASP A 157 14.42 -37.72 -21.27
N LYS A 158 15.21 -36.82 -21.85
CA LYS A 158 15.81 -36.96 -23.19
C LYS A 158 17.28 -37.38 -23.18
N ASP A 159 17.93 -37.41 -22.01
CA ASP A 159 19.34 -37.78 -21.85
C ASP A 159 19.57 -39.31 -21.80
N GLY A 160 18.49 -40.09 -21.84
CA GLY A 160 18.53 -41.56 -21.81
C GLY A 160 17.98 -42.18 -23.09
N HIS A 161 18.73 -42.12 -24.20
CA HIS A 161 18.81 -43.17 -25.24
C HIS A 161 19.93 -42.90 -26.25
#